data_AF-A0A7Y5J6X0-F1
#
_entry.id   AF-A0A7Y5J6X0-F1
#
_cell.length_a   1.000
_cell.length_b   1.000
_cell.length_c   1.000
_cell.angle_alpha   90.00
_cell.angle_beta   90.00
_cell.angle_gamma   90.00
#
_symmetry.space_group_name_H-M   'P 1'
#
loop_
_entity.id
_entity.type
_entity.pdbx_description
1 polymer ?
#
loop_
_entity_poly.entity_id
_entity_poly.type
_entity_poly.pdbx_seq_one_letter_code
_entity_poly.pdbx_strand_id
1 'polypeptide(L)'
;MYEFKSRPVAAMADFMGTVVGIAEARSKIPAFTETGFETIPDPDWWVAGLLNPIKQHPNAGRIAYVLVWRNARKNHHYVPYPGHPSVNSFLAFLNDPGILLENDLPDMYRMPKKVKQEMQPIPVISDVTTQNKP
;
A
#
# COMPACT_ATOMS: atom_id res chain seq x y z
N MET A 1 7.97 6.67 -2.71
CA MET A 1 8.09 5.33 -3.32
C MET A 1 9.14 4.49 -2.59
N TYR A 2 8.81 3.26 -2.19
CA TYR A 2 9.80 2.32 -1.64
C TYR A 2 10.78 1.89 -2.74
N GLU A 3 12.09 2.01 -2.50
CA GLU A 3 13.11 1.70 -3.50
C GLU A 3 13.62 0.25 -3.35
N PHE A 4 13.05 -0.67 -4.13
CA PHE A 4 13.44 -2.09 -4.11
C PHE A 4 14.86 -2.37 -4.59
N LYS A 5 15.53 -1.40 -5.25
CA LYS A 5 16.93 -1.51 -5.66
C LYS A 5 17.91 -1.46 -4.48
N SER A 6 17.55 -0.74 -3.42
CA SER A 6 18.47 -0.37 -2.34
C SER A 6 18.00 -0.84 -0.97
N ARG A 7 16.76 -1.34 -0.86
CA ARG A 7 16.15 -1.73 0.42
C ARG A 7 15.62 -3.17 0.39
N PRO A 8 15.80 -3.92 1.50
CA PRO A 8 15.40 -5.33 1.56
C PRO A 8 13.89 -5.46 1.72
N VAL A 9 13.30 -6.38 0.97
CA VAL A 9 11.86 -6.67 0.96
C VAL A 9 11.23 -6.84 2.35
N ALA A 10 11.93 -7.43 3.32
CA ALA A 10 11.46 -7.52 4.70
C ALA A 10 11.18 -6.14 5.34
N ALA A 11 12.06 -5.16 5.10
CA ALA A 11 11.89 -3.80 5.61
C ALA A 11 10.71 -3.06 4.97
N MET A 12 10.24 -3.48 3.79
CA MET A 12 8.98 -2.99 3.23
C MET A 12 7.79 -3.47 4.07
N ALA A 13 7.75 -4.76 4.41
CA ALA A 13 6.66 -5.34 5.18
C ALA A 13 6.58 -4.74 6.60
N ASP A 14 7.73 -4.54 7.26
CA ASP A 14 7.79 -3.89 8.59
C ASP A 14 7.29 -2.44 8.54
N PHE A 15 7.67 -1.69 7.51
CA PHE A 15 7.19 -0.33 7.29
C PHE A 15 5.66 -0.32 7.13
N MET A 16 5.12 -1.23 6.31
CA MET A 16 3.68 -1.36 6.13
C MET A 16 2.96 -1.76 7.43
N GLY A 17 3.52 -2.68 8.21
CA GLY A 17 3.02 -3.03 9.53
C GLY A 17 2.96 -1.83 10.48
N THR A 18 3.97 -0.97 10.46
CA THR A 18 4.01 0.27 11.24
C THR A 18 2.92 1.25 10.81
N VAL A 19 2.74 1.46 9.50
CA VAL A 19 1.69 2.33 8.95
C VAL A 19 0.30 1.84 9.36
N VAL A 20 0.07 0.52 9.30
CA VAL A 20 -1.17 -0.10 9.75
C VAL A 20 -1.43 0.19 11.23
N GLY A 21 -0.47 -0.06 12.12
CA GLY A 21 -0.63 0.19 13.54
C GLY A 21 -0.93 1.68 13.87
N ILE A 22 -0.27 2.61 13.18
CA ILE A 22 -0.52 4.05 13.34
C ILE A 22 -1.93 4.43 12.86
N ALA A 23 -2.35 3.88 11.72
CA ALA A 23 -3.67 4.17 11.15
C ALA A 23 -4.78 3.67 12.07
N GLU A 24 -4.66 2.46 12.61
CA GLU A 24 -5.61 1.90 13.58
C GLU A 24 -5.70 2.75 14.84
N ALA A 25 -4.56 3.12 15.44
CA ALA A 25 -4.52 3.96 16.62
C ALA A 25 -5.16 5.36 16.41
N ARG A 26 -5.25 5.81 15.16
CA ARG A 26 -5.80 7.12 14.78
C ARG A 26 -7.16 7.04 14.09
N SER A 27 -7.78 5.85 14.04
CA SER A 27 -9.01 5.62 13.29
C SER A 27 -8.93 6.12 11.83
N LYS A 28 -7.80 5.83 11.16
CA LYS A 28 -7.52 6.14 9.76
C LYS A 28 -7.38 4.85 8.95
N ILE A 29 -7.45 4.98 7.63
CA ILE A 29 -7.33 3.86 6.71
C ILE A 29 -5.89 3.82 6.18
N PRO A 30 -5.12 2.75 6.41
CA PRO A 30 -3.78 2.59 5.85
C PRO A 30 -3.84 2.16 4.38
N ALA A 31 -2.87 2.61 3.58
CA ALA A 31 -2.72 2.21 2.19
C ALA A 31 -1.23 2.23 1.79
N PHE A 32 -0.84 1.37 0.84
CA PHE A 32 0.47 1.42 0.21
C PHE A 32 0.38 2.31 -1.05
N THR A 33 0.35 3.62 -0.81
CA THR A 33 -0.10 4.60 -1.80
C THR A 33 0.77 4.73 -3.04
N GLU A 34 2.05 4.38 -2.96
CA GLU A 34 2.98 4.36 -4.10
C GLU A 34 4.09 3.33 -3.92
N THR A 35 4.16 2.37 -4.84
CA THR A 35 5.21 1.36 -4.90
C THR A 35 5.56 1.01 -6.35
N GLY A 36 6.60 0.20 -6.55
CA GLY A 36 6.95 -0.30 -7.87
C GLY A 36 8.44 -0.57 -8.04
N PHE A 37 8.76 -1.49 -8.95
CA PHE A 37 10.13 -1.74 -9.38
C PHE A 37 10.24 -1.36 -10.86
N GLU A 38 10.74 -0.17 -11.15
CA GLU A 38 10.81 0.37 -12.52
C GLU A 38 11.54 -0.61 -13.44
N THR A 39 10.95 -0.89 -14.61
CA THR A 39 11.37 -1.92 -15.59
C THR A 39 11.29 -3.38 -15.11
N ILE A 40 10.94 -3.62 -13.84
CA ILE A 40 10.76 -4.94 -13.22
C ILE A 40 11.98 -5.84 -13.51
N PRO A 41 13.18 -5.47 -13.03
CA PRO A 41 14.42 -6.19 -13.35
C PRO A 41 14.49 -7.59 -12.74
N ASP A 42 13.69 -7.85 -11.69
CA ASP A 42 13.47 -9.20 -11.14
C ASP A 42 12.15 -9.76 -11.69
N PRO A 43 12.19 -10.84 -12.52
CA PRO A 43 11.00 -11.47 -13.06
C PRO A 43 9.97 -11.92 -12.01
N ASP A 44 10.42 -12.28 -10.80
CA ASP A 44 9.57 -12.81 -9.74
C ASP A 44 9.11 -11.75 -8.72
N TRP A 45 9.41 -10.47 -8.98
CA TRP A 45 9.14 -9.37 -8.04
C TRP A 45 7.69 -9.30 -7.55
N TRP A 46 6.68 -9.57 -8.40
CA TRP A 46 5.27 -9.47 -8.00
C TRP A 46 4.90 -10.45 -6.89
N VAL A 47 5.34 -11.72 -7.00
CA VAL A 47 5.07 -12.73 -5.97
C VAL A 47 6.08 -12.65 -4.82
N ALA A 48 7.38 -12.70 -5.13
CA ALA A 48 8.43 -12.80 -4.11
C ALA A 48 8.72 -11.46 -3.42
N GLY A 49 8.68 -10.37 -4.20
CA GLY A 49 9.04 -9.03 -3.72
C GLY A 49 7.88 -8.21 -3.16
N LEU A 50 6.63 -8.49 -3.59
CA LEU A 50 5.46 -7.71 -3.18
C LEU A 50 4.41 -8.54 -2.43
N LEU A 51 3.89 -9.63 -3.03
CA LEU A 51 2.79 -10.41 -2.45
C LEU A 51 3.18 -11.13 -1.15
N ASN A 52 4.18 -12.02 -1.23
CA ASN A 52 4.57 -12.89 -0.13
C ASN A 52 4.93 -12.11 1.15
N PRO A 53 5.75 -11.05 1.09
CA PRO A 53 6.11 -10.28 2.28
C PRO A 53 4.89 -9.60 2.93
N ILE A 54 3.96 -9.07 2.12
CA ILE A 54 2.73 -8.45 2.64
C ILE A 54 1.84 -9.51 3.32
N LYS A 55 1.69 -10.69 2.71
CA LYS A 55 0.85 -11.78 3.25
C LYS A 55 1.44 -12.44 4.49
N GLN A 56 2.76 -12.60 4.53
CA GLN A 56 3.44 -13.28 5.64
C GLN A 56 3.59 -12.39 6.87
N HIS A 57 3.62 -11.07 6.71
CA HIS A 57 3.70 -10.15 7.82
C HIS A 57 2.33 -9.99 8.52
N PRO A 58 2.25 -10.10 9.86
CA PRO A 58 0.98 -10.20 10.59
C PRO A 58 0.00 -9.03 10.36
N ASN A 59 0.55 -7.84 10.10
CA ASN A 59 -0.25 -6.62 9.93
C ASN A 59 -0.19 -6.02 8.52
N ALA A 60 0.78 -6.38 7.67
CA ALA A 60 1.09 -5.56 6.49
C ALA A 60 -0.02 -5.62 5.41
N GLY A 61 -0.71 -6.76 5.31
CA GLY A 61 -1.85 -6.93 4.41
C GLY A 61 -3.12 -6.18 4.81
N ARG A 62 -3.18 -5.55 5.98
CA ARG A 62 -4.37 -4.83 6.47
C ARG A 62 -4.44 -3.41 5.89
N ILE A 63 -4.25 -3.29 4.58
CA ILE A 63 -4.22 -2.05 3.81
C ILE A 63 -5.42 -1.98 2.86
N ALA A 64 -5.89 -0.78 2.56
CA ALA A 64 -7.03 -0.60 1.66
C ALA A 64 -6.68 -0.82 0.18
N TYR A 65 -5.47 -0.43 -0.23
CA TYR A 65 -4.98 -0.63 -1.59
C TYR A 65 -3.45 -0.57 -1.65
N VAL A 66 -2.92 -1.10 -2.75
CA VAL A 66 -1.55 -0.87 -3.23
C VAL A 66 -1.62 -0.27 -4.63
N LEU A 67 -0.79 0.74 -4.91
CA LEU A 67 -0.75 1.39 -6.21
C LEU A 67 0.66 1.39 -6.77
N VAL A 68 0.79 0.96 -8.03
CA VAL A 68 2.02 1.09 -8.81
C VAL A 68 1.95 2.24 -9.80
N TRP A 69 3.11 2.74 -10.20
CA TRP A 69 3.18 3.87 -11.12
C TRP A 69 2.84 3.49 -12.57
N ARG A 70 2.69 4.50 -13.43
CA ARG A 70 2.19 4.33 -14.80
C ARG A 70 3.14 3.53 -15.71
N ASN A 71 2.58 2.89 -16.72
CA ASN A 71 3.33 2.38 -17.88
C ASN A 71 3.37 3.45 -18.98
N ALA A 72 4.53 4.08 -19.19
CA ALA A 72 4.69 5.10 -20.24
C ALA A 72 5.32 4.56 -21.53
N ARG A 73 6.32 3.69 -21.39
CA ARG A 73 7.15 3.15 -22.47
C ARG A 73 7.92 1.92 -21.97
N LYS A 74 8.52 1.12 -22.86
CA LYS A 74 9.22 -0.13 -22.50
C LYS A 74 10.46 0.05 -21.59
N ASN A 75 10.98 1.27 -21.45
CA ASN A 75 12.05 1.61 -20.51
C ASN A 75 11.56 2.48 -19.33
N HIS A 76 10.23 2.60 -19.14
CA HIS A 76 9.60 3.27 -18.01
C HIS A 76 8.18 2.69 -17.81
N HIS A 77 8.14 1.55 -17.11
CA HIS A 77 6.95 0.78 -16.78
C HIS A 77 7.08 0.12 -15.41
N TYR A 78 5.95 -0.19 -14.80
CA TYR A 78 5.86 -0.82 -13.47
C TYR A 78 4.91 -2.03 -13.47
N VAL A 79 4.12 -2.21 -14.53
CA VAL A 79 3.36 -3.43 -14.83
C VAL A 79 3.96 -4.06 -16.08
N PRO A 80 4.12 -5.39 -16.17
CA PRO A 80 4.72 -6.00 -17.36
C PRO A 80 3.83 -5.83 -18.59
N TYR A 81 4.45 -5.65 -19.75
CA TYR A 81 3.77 -5.70 -21.05
C TYR A 81 3.83 -7.13 -21.63
N PRO A 82 3.01 -7.48 -22.65
CA PRO A 82 3.03 -8.80 -23.27
C PRO A 82 4.44 -9.22 -23.74
N GLY A 83 4.90 -10.38 -23.29
CA GLY A 83 6.25 -10.89 -23.56
C GLY A 83 7.35 -10.41 -22.61
N HIS A 84 7.02 -9.58 -21.61
CA HIS A 84 7.98 -9.23 -20.55
C HIS A 84 8.26 -10.44 -19.63
N PRO A 85 9.50 -10.65 -19.15
CA PRO A 85 9.85 -11.82 -18.31
C PRO A 85 8.98 -11.99 -17.05
N SER A 86 8.54 -10.87 -16.46
CA SER A 86 7.70 -10.86 -15.24
C SER A 86 6.20 -11.13 -15.46
N VAL A 87 5.73 -11.41 -16.69
CA VAL A 87 4.30 -11.64 -16.98
C VAL A 87 3.73 -12.77 -16.10
N ASN A 88 4.43 -13.89 -15.96
CA ASN A 88 3.92 -15.04 -15.19
C ASN A 88 3.77 -14.70 -13.70
N SER A 89 4.76 -14.02 -13.11
CA SER A 89 4.70 -13.59 -11.71
C SER A 89 3.57 -12.58 -11.48
N PHE A 90 3.36 -11.66 -12.43
CA PHE A 90 2.24 -10.70 -12.36
C PHE A 90 0.88 -11.40 -12.43
N LEU A 91 0.70 -12.35 -13.34
CA LEU A 91 -0.54 -13.12 -13.42
C LEU A 91 -0.78 -13.96 -12.16
N ALA A 92 0.27 -14.54 -11.58
CA ALA A 92 0.16 -15.24 -10.29
C ALA A 92 -0.25 -14.28 -9.17
N PHE A 93 0.28 -13.04 -9.15
CA PHE A 93 -0.16 -11.99 -8.23
C PHE A 93 -1.65 -11.66 -8.40
N LEU A 94 -2.11 -11.43 -9.64
CA LEU A 94 -3.53 -11.10 -9.91
C LEU A 94 -4.49 -12.24 -9.56
N ASN A 95 -4.04 -13.49 -9.64
CA ASN A 95 -4.85 -14.67 -9.33
C ASN A 95 -4.85 -15.05 -7.83
N ASP A 96 -4.10 -14.33 -6.98
CA ASP A 96 -4.13 -14.58 -5.54
C ASP A 96 -5.48 -14.11 -4.97
N PRO A 97 -6.17 -14.91 -4.14
CA PRO A 97 -7.48 -14.54 -3.59
C PRO A 97 -7.46 -13.32 -2.65
N GLY A 98 -6.28 -12.88 -2.21
CA GLY A 98 -6.10 -11.64 -1.46
C GLY A 98 -6.00 -10.38 -2.33
N ILE A 99 -5.96 -10.52 -3.66
CA ILE A 99 -5.94 -9.40 -4.60
C ILE A 99 -7.35 -9.20 -5.15
N LEU A 100 -7.88 -7.99 -4.96
CA LEU A 100 -9.16 -7.57 -5.49
C LEU A 100 -8.93 -6.57 -6.62
N LEU A 101 -9.53 -6.83 -7.77
CA LEU A 101 -9.59 -5.92 -8.92
C LEU A 101 -10.97 -5.29 -9.03
N GLU A 102 -11.16 -4.42 -10.00
CA GLU A 102 -12.41 -3.67 -10.20
C GLU A 102 -13.67 -4.56 -10.16
N ASN A 103 -13.63 -5.72 -10.83
CA ASN A 103 -14.76 -6.64 -10.92
C ASN A 103 -15.05 -7.39 -9.62
N ASP A 104 -14.13 -7.38 -8.65
CA ASP A 104 -14.29 -8.04 -7.37
C ASP A 104 -14.90 -7.11 -6.30
N LEU A 105 -14.97 -5.81 -6.59
CA LEU A 105 -15.44 -4.81 -5.63
C LEU A 105 -16.99 -4.82 -5.53
N PRO A 106 -17.54 -4.67 -4.32
CA PRO A 106 -18.98 -4.50 -4.13
C PRO A 106 -19.42 -3.09 -4.60
N ASP A 107 -20.71 -2.76 -4.41
CA ASP A 107 -21.20 -1.38 -4.60
C ASP A 107 -20.56 -0.42 -3.59
N MET A 108 -19.40 0.13 -3.96
CA MET A 108 -18.52 0.93 -3.10
C MET A 108 -19.12 2.28 -2.69
N TYR A 109 -20.07 2.80 -3.47
CA TYR A 109 -20.58 4.15 -3.32
C TYR A 109 -21.94 4.21 -2.62
N ARG A 110 -22.48 3.06 -2.22
CA ARG A 110 -23.66 2.98 -1.38
C ARG A 110 -23.25 3.01 0.10
N MET A 111 -23.45 4.17 0.74
CA MET A 111 -23.14 4.34 2.16
C MET A 111 -23.93 3.36 3.05
N PRO A 112 -23.30 2.75 4.06
CA PRO A 112 -24.02 2.01 5.09
C PRO A 112 -25.02 2.95 5.79
N LYS A 113 -26.18 2.41 6.23
CA LYS A 113 -27.10 3.18 7.09
C LYS A 113 -26.30 3.70 8.30
N LYS A 114 -26.42 5.01 8.58
CA LYS A 114 -25.60 5.71 9.61
C LYS A 114 -25.41 4.86 10.85
N VAL A 115 -24.16 4.43 11.09
CA VAL A 115 -23.71 4.01 12.41
C VAL A 115 -23.38 5.29 13.17
N LYS A 116 -23.95 5.48 14.36
CA LYS A 116 -23.60 6.61 15.23
C LYS A 116 -22.12 6.48 15.60
N GLN A 117 -21.24 7.19 14.92
CA GLN A 117 -19.87 7.41 15.38
C GLN A 117 -19.90 8.56 16.38
N GLU A 118 -19.56 8.27 17.63
CA GLU A 118 -19.21 9.31 18.60
C GLU A 118 -17.90 9.95 18.12
N MET A 119 -17.99 11.21 17.65
CA MET A 119 -16.80 11.98 17.32
C MET A 119 -16.03 12.25 18.62
N GLN A 120 -14.80 11.73 18.70
CA GLN A 120 -13.84 12.15 19.71
C GLN A 120 -13.61 13.67 19.55
N PRO A 121 -13.66 14.47 20.63
CA PRO A 121 -13.39 15.90 20.55
C PRO A 121 -12.03 16.14 19.90
N ILE A 122 -11.97 17.04 18.91
CA ILE A 122 -10.70 17.49 18.33
C ILE A 122 -9.97 18.27 19.43
N PRO A 123 -8.76 17.86 19.86
CA PRO A 123 -7.99 18.67 20.79
C PRO A 123 -7.69 20.01 20.11
N VAL A 124 -8.22 21.10 20.68
CA VAL A 124 -7.86 22.44 20.25
C VAL A 124 -6.41 22.66 20.70
N ILE A 125 -5.50 22.91 19.76
CA ILE A 125 -4.17 23.42 20.09
C ILE A 125 -4.37 24.87 20.54
N SER A 126 -4.54 25.07 21.85
CA SER A 126 -4.51 26.39 22.45
C SER A 126 -3.06 26.78 22.73
N ASP A 127 -2.62 27.84 22.05
CA ASP A 127 -1.50 28.72 22.34
C ASP A 127 -0.06 28.21 22.19
N VAL A 128 0.56 28.71 21.12
CA VAL A 128 2.01 28.91 21.02
C VAL A 128 2.41 29.89 22.13
N THR A 129 2.88 29.36 23.27
CA THR A 129 3.63 30.17 24.22
C THR A 129 4.99 30.46 23.60
N THR A 130 5.15 31.67 23.06
CA THR A 130 6.45 32.28 22.83
C THR A 130 7.18 32.33 24.16
N GLN A 131 8.08 31.38 24.41
CA GLN A 131 9.04 31.50 25.50
C GLN A 131 10.01 32.63 25.14
N ASN A 132 9.74 33.83 25.66
CA ASN A 132 10.76 34.84 25.85
C ASN A 132 11.80 34.27 26.82
N LYS A 133 13.02 34.06 26.31
CA LYS A 133 14.20 33.78 27.13
C LYS A 133 14.84 35.13 27.50
N PRO A 134 15.30 35.33 28.76
CA PRO A 134 15.96 36.56 29.19
C PRO A 134 17.27 36.81 28.45
#